data_AF-A0A7V9FC59-F1
#
_entry.id   AF-A0A7V9FC59-F1
#
_cell.length_a   1.000
_cell.length_b   1.000
_cell.length_c   1.000
_cell.angle_alpha   90.00
_cell.angle_beta   90.00
_cell.angle_gamma   90.00
#
_symmetry.space_group_name_H-M   'P 1'
#
loop_
_entity.id
_entity.type
_entity.pdbx_description
1 polymer ?
#
loop_
_entity_poly.entity_id
_entity_poly.type
_entity_poly.pdbx_seq_one_letter_code
_entity_poly.pdbx_strand_id
1 'polypeptide(L)' 'MMILWIALIVLAIWWFRRAAWRREPSGSERARDILAERFARGEITTEEYHERLGQLS' A
#
# COMPACT_ATOMS: atom_id res chain seq x y z
N MET A 1 8.34 -15.72 24.24
CA MET A 1 7.64 -16.37 23.11
C MET A 1 6.95 -15.35 22.20
N MET A 2 6.08 -14.48 22.71
CA MET A 2 5.39 -13.43 21.92
C MET A 2 6.33 -12.33 21.36
N ILE A 3 7.41 -12.02 22.08
CA ILE A 3 8.39 -10.99 21.67
C ILE A 3 9.16 -11.41 20.42
N LEU A 4 9.43 -12.71 20.24
CA LEU A 4 10.08 -13.25 19.03
C LEU A 4 9.20 -13.05 17.79
N TRP A 5 7.89 -13.24 17.94
CA TRP A 5 6.92 -12.99 16.88
C TRP A 5 6.81 -11.51 16.51
N ILE A 6 6.81 -10.63 17.51
CA ILE A 6 6.81 -9.17 17.27
C ILE A 6 8.09 -8.77 16.53
N ALA A 7 9.26 -9.26 16.94
CA ALA A 7 10.51 -8.99 16.25
C ALA A 7 10.51 -9.51 14.80
N LEU A 8 9.95 -10.71 14.57
CA LEU A 8 9.79 -11.28 13.22
C LEU A 8 8.88 -10.43 12.33
N ILE A 9 7.73 -9.98 12.86
CA ILE A 9 6.77 -9.15 12.13
C ILE A 9 7.41 -7.79 11.77
N VAL A 10 8.10 -7.16 12.72
CA VAL A 10 8.81 -5.89 12.48
C VAL A 10 9.88 -6.07 11.41
N LEU A 11 10.65 -7.16 11.46
CA LEU A 11 11.69 -7.45 10.47
C LEU A 11 11.10 -7.70 9.08
N ALA A 12 9.99 -8.43 8.99
CA ALA A 12 9.28 -8.67 7.74
C ALA A 12 8.78 -7.34 7.13
N ILE A 13 8.09 -6.50 7.90
CA ILE A 13 7.61 -5.19 7.45
C ILE A 13 8.79 -4.31 6.99
N TRP A 14 9.88 -4.28 7.74
CA TRP A 14 11.08 -3.51 7.38
C TRP A 14 11.69 -3.99 6.06
N TRP A 15 11.77 -5.31 5.85
CA TRP A 15 12.26 -5.90 4.61
C TRP A 15 11.36 -5.56 3.42
N PHE A 16 10.04 -5.70 3.57
CA PHE A 16 9.08 -5.37 2.51
C PHE A 16 9.14 -3.88 2.14
N ARG A 17 9.23 -2.97 3.12
CA ARG A 17 9.41 -1.53 2.88
C ARG A 17 10.72 -1.22 2.16
N ARG A 18 11.81 -1.92 2.52
CA ARG A 18 13.13 -1.73 1.88
C ARG A 18 13.17 -2.32 0.47
N ALA A 19 12.48 -3.43 0.22
CA ALA A 19 12.36 -4.04 -1.10
C ALA A 19 11.46 -3.20 -2.02
N ALA A 20 10.38 -2.62 -1.48
CA ALA A 20 9.53 -1.65 -2.19
C ALA A 20 10.32 -0.39 -2.60
N TRP A 21 11.35 0.01 -1.86
CA TRP A 21 12.21 1.14 -2.22
C TRP A 21 13.14 0.89 -3.43
N ARG A 22 13.35 -0.38 -3.83
CA ARG A 22 14.19 -0.75 -4.98
C ARG A 22 13.40 -1.05 -6.25
N ARG A 23 12.07 -1.08 -6.16
CA ARG A 23 11.20 -1.06 -7.32
C ARG A 23 10.73 0.38 -7.41
N GLU A 24 11.22 1.13 -8.40
CA GLU A 24 10.49 2.33 -8.84
C GLU A 24 9.04 1.86 -9.03
N PRO A 25 8.10 2.29 -8.17
CA PRO A 25 6.73 1.89 -8.33
C PRO A 25 6.36 2.40 -9.71
N SER A 26 5.97 1.49 -10.61
CA SER A 26 5.40 1.94 -11.88
C SER A 26 4.32 2.97 -11.52
N GLY A 27 4.20 4.07 -12.25
CA GLY A 27 3.35 5.20 -11.83
C GLY A 27 1.92 4.80 -11.40
N SER A 28 1.44 3.63 -11.85
CA SER A 28 0.20 3.00 -11.42
C SER A 28 0.18 2.52 -9.95
N GLU A 29 1.25 1.93 -9.42
CA GLU A 29 1.33 1.51 -8.01
C GLU A 29 1.28 2.72 -7.07
N ARG A 30 2.00 3.79 -7.42
CA ARG A 30 1.97 5.03 -6.65
C ARG A 30 0.60 5.71 -6.71
N ALA A 31 -0.09 5.64 -7.85
CA ALA A 31 -1.44 6.13 -7.99
C ALA A 31 -2.46 5.29 -7.19
N ARG A 32 -2.27 3.95 -7.12
CA ARG A 32 -3.09 3.08 -6.24
C ARG A 32 -2.90 3.42 -4.77
N ASP A 33 -1.68 3.63 -4.31
CA ASP A 33 -1.41 4.00 -2.91
C ASP A 33 -2.07 5.35 -2.54
N ILE A 34 -2.01 6.34 -3.43
CA ILE A 34 -2.68 7.64 -3.22
C ILE A 34 -4.20 7.47 -3.15
N LEU A 35 -4.78 6.61 -4.00
CA LEU A 35 -6.21 6.31 -3.96
C LEU A 35 -6.60 5.60 -2.66
N ALA A 36 -5.81 4.62 -2.22
CA ALA A 36 -6.04 3.90 -0.98
C ALA A 36 -5.96 4.83 0.25
N GLU A 37 -5.01 5.76 0.27
CA GLU A 37 -4.88 6.75 1.34
C GLU A 37 -6.08 7.70 1.39
N ARG A 38 -6.59 8.16 0.23
CA ARG A 38 -7.79 9.02 0.15
C ARG A 38 -9.06 8.28 0.55
N PHE A 39 -9.18 7.01 0.20
CA PHE A 39 -10.29 6.16 0.62
C PHE A 39 -10.28 5.95 2.14
N ALA A 40 -9.11 5.64 2.73
CA ALA A 40 -8.96 5.50 4.17
C ALA A 40 -9.26 6.80 4.93
N ARG A 41 -9.01 7.96 4.31
CA ARG A 41 -9.35 9.28 4.84
C ARG A 41 -10.84 9.64 4.65
N GLY A 42 -11.58 8.86 3.85
CA GLY A 42 -12.97 9.14 3.49
C GLY A 42 -13.15 10.30 2.51
N GLU A 43 -12.07 10.71 1.82
CA GLU A 43 -12.12 11.78 0.81
C GLU A 43 -12.76 11.31 -0.52
N ILE A 44 -12.80 10.00 -0.76
CA ILE A 44 -13.40 9.40 -1.96
C ILE A 44 -14.31 8.24 -1.54
N THR A 45 -15.38 8.05 -2.30
CA THR A 45 -16.33 6.95 -2.06
C THR A 45 -15.80 5.63 -2.64
N THR A 46 -16.37 4.51 -2.18
CA THR A 46 -16.02 3.18 -2.70
C THR A 46 -16.24 3.07 -4.22
N GLU A 47 -17.26 3.72 -4.76
CA GLU A 47 -17.52 3.75 -6.21
C GLU A 47 -16.41 4.49 -6.97
N GLU A 48 -16.01 5.69 -6.52
CA GLU A 48 -14.91 6.42 -7.15
C GLU A 48 -13.58 5.65 -7.07
N TYR A 49 -13.33 4.96 -5.95
CA TYR A 49 -12.14 4.13 -5.79
C TYR A 49 -12.11 3.01 -6.84
N HIS A 50 -13.21 2.27 -7.00
CA HIS A 50 -13.31 1.18 -7.97
C HIS A 50 -13.21 1.67 -9.43
N GLU A 51 -13.81 2.81 -9.76
CA GLU A 51 -13.75 3.40 -11.10
C GLU A 51 -12.32 3.77 -11.49
N ARG A 52 -11.59 4.47 -10.61
CA ARG A 52 -10.19 4.87 -10.88
C ARG A 52 -9.23 3.68 -10.86
N LEU A 53 -9.52 2.65 -10.06
CA LEU A 53 -8.76 1.41 -10.07
C LEU A 53 -8.90 0.66 -11.40
N GLY A 54 -10.08 0.68 -12.01
CA GLY A 54 -10.36 0.08 -13.31
C GLY A 54 -9.74 0.83 -14.49
N GLN A 55 -9.51 2.13 -14.39
CA GLN A 55 -8.78 2.90 -15.40
C GLN A 55 -7.26 2.66 -15.38
N LEU A 56 -6.75 2.04 -14.31
CA LEU A 56 -5.33 1.77 -14.08
C LEU A 56 -4.90 0.35 -14.48
N SER A 57 -5.82 -0.47 -15.01
CA SER A 57 -5.57 -1.81 -15.56
C SER A 57 -5.35 -1.77 -17.06
#